data_AF-A0A0K3CHL5-F1
#
_entry.id   AF-A0A0K3CHL5-F1
#
_cell.length_a   1.000
_cell.length_b   1.000
_cell.length_c   1.000
_cell.angle_alpha   90.00
_cell.angle_beta   90.00
_cell.angle_gamma   90.00
#
_symmetry.space_group_name_H-M   'P 1'
#
loop_
_entity.id
_entity.type
_entity.pdbx_description
1 polymer ?
#
loop_
_entity_poly.entity_id
_entity_poly.type
_entity_poly.pdbx_seq_one_letter_code
_entity_poly.pdbx_strand_id
1 'polypeptide(L)'
;MEARAPHLCEQPSPPNWQPPLFTFRPDRLPSLPAIADSLLHEQALRHISAIPEMHHQDPLIREGADWRSNRRLEWEGDSALSWLVSRELARQFPTATSGDLSSLRQGVVSNRTLSHLAWTYGFGGMLKHKTNLGPDRPAIVHQKIMADAFEAYLGAASTVRASQGTLRDLETFIQRMLDPACVEGLVEAAASLRAHRLQPDNPVPLVQQPRRSLQRDTLPASSLRDGTDIGWVENSLGGRWSATLSVAGRPIVTVEAPKRLEAQQRAVNIVLNRLLSHSQIRAVVLEALQEA
;
A
#
# COMPACT_ATOMS: atom_id res chain seq x y z
N MET A 1 20.22 -28.20 15.67
CA MET A 1 20.50 -27.05 16.56
C MET A 1 20.62 -25.84 15.65
N GLU A 2 19.49 -25.22 15.28
CA GLU A 2 19.51 -24.06 14.38
C GLU A 2 20.11 -22.87 15.13
N ALA A 3 21.17 -22.30 14.54
CA ALA A 3 21.86 -21.16 15.10
C ALA A 3 20.90 -19.97 15.21
N ARG A 4 20.74 -19.43 16.42
CA ARG A 4 20.12 -18.12 16.69
C ARG A 4 20.70 -17.11 15.70
N ALA A 5 19.86 -16.41 14.94
CA ALA A 5 20.30 -15.30 14.10
C ALA A 5 20.92 -14.21 15.02
N PRO A 6 22.23 -13.90 14.91
CA PRO A 6 22.97 -13.12 15.91
C PRO A 6 22.66 -11.60 15.91
N HIS A 7 21.52 -11.19 15.36
CA HIS A 7 21.20 -9.78 15.09
C HIS A 7 19.81 -9.34 15.55
N LEU A 8 19.10 -10.17 16.33
CA LEU A 8 17.78 -9.80 16.82
C LEU A 8 17.88 -8.91 18.06
N CYS A 9 17.16 -7.80 18.04
CA CYS A 9 17.03 -6.88 19.15
C CYS A 9 16.19 -7.52 20.26
N GLU A 10 16.74 -7.62 21.46
CA GLU A 10 16.02 -8.14 22.63
C GLU A 10 15.14 -7.07 23.31
N GLN A 11 15.28 -5.80 22.92
CA GLN A 11 14.46 -4.72 23.49
C GLN A 11 13.06 -4.70 22.88
N PRO A 12 12.00 -4.51 23.68
CA PRO A 12 10.65 -4.39 23.15
C PRO A 12 10.54 -3.14 22.26
N SER A 13 9.64 -3.20 21.27
CA SER A 13 9.30 -2.04 20.45
C SER A 13 8.80 -0.87 21.31
N PRO A 14 8.95 0.40 20.87
CA PRO A 14 8.43 1.54 21.61
C PRO A 14 6.96 1.38 22.04
N PRO A 15 6.60 1.70 23.30
CA PRO A 15 5.29 1.34 23.88
C PRO A 15 4.10 2.10 23.27
N ASN A 16 4.35 3.22 22.61
CA ASN A 16 3.33 4.06 21.95
C ASN A 16 3.07 3.64 20.49
N TRP A 17 3.73 2.59 20.01
CA TRP A 17 3.51 2.04 18.67
C TRP A 17 2.19 1.29 18.58
N GLN A 18 1.51 1.41 17.43
CA GLN A 18 0.36 0.58 17.14
C GLN A 18 0.84 -0.87 16.93
N PRO A 19 0.19 -1.87 17.54
CA PRO A 19 0.61 -3.27 17.41
C PRO A 19 0.35 -3.78 15.99
N PRO A 20 1.15 -4.76 15.51
CA PRO A 20 0.91 -5.42 14.24
C PRO A 20 -0.39 -6.24 14.27
N LEU A 21 -0.95 -6.55 13.10
CA LEU A 21 -2.14 -7.41 13.01
C LEU A 21 -1.81 -8.88 13.33
N PHE A 22 -0.59 -9.31 12.95
CA PHE A 22 -0.07 -10.66 13.20
C PHE A 22 1.16 -10.57 14.09
N THR A 23 1.34 -11.56 14.96
CA THR A 23 2.48 -11.63 15.87
C THR A 23 3.58 -12.46 15.23
N PHE A 24 4.74 -11.85 14.99
CA PHE A 24 5.92 -12.56 14.47
C PHE A 24 6.81 -12.98 15.63
N ARG A 25 7.13 -14.27 15.70
CA ARG A 25 7.96 -14.85 16.75
C ARG A 25 9.43 -14.55 16.52
N PRO A 26 10.09 -13.76 17.37
CA PRO A 26 11.50 -13.42 17.17
C PRO A 26 12.41 -14.66 17.11
N ASP A 27 12.13 -15.69 17.92
CA ASP A 27 12.92 -16.94 17.93
C ASP A 27 12.82 -17.77 16.65
N ARG A 28 11.86 -17.46 15.77
CA ARG A 28 11.57 -18.19 14.53
C ARG A 28 11.79 -17.35 13.27
N LEU A 29 12.13 -16.07 13.42
CA LEU A 29 12.40 -15.19 12.30
C LEU A 29 13.64 -15.68 11.52
N PRO A 30 13.57 -15.75 10.18
CA PRO A 30 14.73 -16.05 9.36
C PRO A 30 15.78 -14.92 9.43
N SER A 31 17.03 -15.22 9.09
CA SER A 31 18.04 -14.16 8.94
C SER A 31 17.74 -13.29 7.72
N LEU A 32 18.01 -11.99 7.82
CA LEU A 32 17.86 -11.06 6.69
C LEU A 32 18.73 -11.49 5.49
N PRO A 33 18.24 -11.30 4.25
CA PRO A 33 19.02 -11.57 3.05
C PRO A 33 20.23 -10.62 3.00
N ALA A 34 21.41 -11.17 2.71
CA ALA A 34 22.65 -10.39 2.70
C ALA A 34 22.70 -9.41 1.51
N ILE A 35 23.09 -8.16 1.79
CA ILE A 35 23.36 -7.13 0.77
C ILE A 35 24.87 -7.01 0.64
N ALA A 36 25.44 -7.51 -0.47
CA ALA A 36 26.90 -7.53 -0.68
C ALA A 36 27.49 -6.14 -0.95
N ASP A 37 26.71 -5.24 -1.58
CA ASP A 37 27.12 -3.87 -1.84
C ASP A 37 26.95 -3.02 -0.57
N SER A 38 28.08 -2.64 0.05
CA SER A 38 28.09 -1.86 1.28
C SER A 38 27.46 -0.48 1.11
N LEU A 39 27.60 0.17 -0.05
CA LEU A 39 27.00 1.47 -0.31
C LEU A 39 25.49 1.36 -0.38
N LEU A 40 24.99 0.30 -1.01
CA LEU A 40 23.56 0.04 -1.11
C LEU A 40 22.95 -0.30 0.26
N HIS A 41 23.66 -1.12 1.06
CA HIS A 41 23.28 -1.42 2.42
C HIS A 41 23.22 -0.15 3.30
N GLU A 42 24.23 0.72 3.21
CA GLU A 42 24.23 2.00 3.92
C GLU A 42 23.13 2.95 3.45
N GLN A 43 22.81 2.95 2.16
CA GLN A 43 21.74 3.78 1.61
C GLN A 43 20.37 3.33 2.12
N ALA A 44 20.11 2.02 2.17
CA ALA A 44 18.86 1.46 2.71
C ALA A 44 18.60 1.90 4.15
N LEU A 45 19.67 2.08 4.94
CA LEU A 45 19.64 2.49 6.34
C LEU A 45 19.89 4.00 6.52
N ARG A 46 19.59 4.84 5.52
CA ARG A 46 19.74 6.30 5.59
C ARG A 46 18.43 7.02 5.28
N HIS A 47 17.73 7.42 6.33
CA HIS A 47 16.53 8.23 6.19
C HIS A 47 16.89 9.64 5.68
N ILE A 48 16.03 10.24 4.84
CA ILE A 48 16.27 11.56 4.22
C ILE A 48 16.61 12.66 5.23
N SER A 49 16.08 12.59 6.46
CA SER A 49 16.37 13.59 7.49
C SER A 49 17.85 13.65 7.87
N ALA A 50 18.60 12.55 7.69
CA ALA A 50 20.03 12.49 7.98
C ALA A 50 20.87 13.26 6.96
N ILE A 51 20.29 13.71 5.85
CA ILE A 51 20.97 14.41 4.77
C ILE A 51 20.71 15.91 4.94
N PRO A 52 21.73 16.71 5.32
CA PRO A 52 21.58 18.16 5.54
C PRO A 52 20.92 18.89 4.37
N GLU A 53 21.26 18.48 3.16
CA GLU A 53 20.83 19.07 1.88
C GLU A 53 19.33 18.95 1.61
N MET A 54 18.58 18.11 2.35
CA MET A 54 17.13 17.98 2.12
C MET A 54 16.38 19.30 2.36
N HIS A 55 16.91 20.18 3.21
CA HIS A 55 16.34 21.49 3.52
C HIS A 55 16.92 22.63 2.65
N HIS A 56 17.69 22.31 1.62
CA HIS A 56 18.31 23.32 0.77
C HIS A 56 17.25 24.08 -0.05
N GLN A 57 17.49 25.36 -0.35
CA GLN A 57 16.56 26.20 -1.13
C GLN A 57 16.45 25.75 -2.59
N ASP A 58 17.59 25.35 -3.18
CA ASP A 58 17.67 24.81 -4.53
C ASP A 58 16.98 23.43 -4.65
N PRO A 59 15.96 23.27 -5.51
CA PRO A 59 15.31 21.98 -5.78
C PRO A 59 16.25 20.86 -6.25
N LEU A 60 17.28 21.17 -7.05
CA LEU A 60 18.20 20.15 -7.59
C LEU A 60 19.06 19.53 -6.48
N ILE A 61 19.45 20.34 -5.49
CA ILE A 61 20.19 19.86 -4.32
C ILE A 61 19.30 18.97 -3.44
N ARG A 62 18.00 19.31 -3.32
CA ARG A 62 17.04 18.47 -2.59
C ARG A 62 16.76 17.15 -3.31
N GLU A 63 16.66 17.16 -4.63
CA GLU A 63 16.53 15.95 -5.45
C GLU A 63 17.75 15.02 -5.24
N GLY A 64 18.97 15.57 -5.27
CA GLY A 64 20.18 14.82 -4.95
C GLY A 64 20.24 14.29 -3.51
N ALA A 65 19.53 14.92 -2.56
CA ALA A 65 19.37 14.38 -1.21
C ALA A 65 18.39 13.18 -1.20
N ASP A 66 17.30 13.25 -1.96
CA ASP A 66 16.34 12.15 -2.08
C ASP A 66 17.00 10.88 -2.65
N TRP A 67 17.78 11.03 -3.73
CA TRP A 67 18.50 9.92 -4.37
C TRP A 67 19.54 9.24 -3.48
N ARG A 68 20.13 9.99 -2.54
CA ARG A 68 21.11 9.47 -1.55
C ARG A 68 20.43 8.93 -0.29
N SER A 69 19.12 9.08 -0.16
CA SER A 69 18.33 8.51 0.93
C SER A 69 17.81 7.12 0.57
N ASN A 70 17.16 6.48 1.54
CA ASN A 70 16.53 5.19 1.38
C ASN A 70 15.24 5.21 0.54
N ARG A 71 14.67 6.39 0.21
CA ARG A 71 13.33 6.52 -0.40
C ARG A 71 13.15 5.80 -1.73
N ARG A 72 14.16 5.82 -2.59
CA ARG A 72 14.07 5.08 -3.86
C ARG A 72 14.07 3.56 -3.61
N LEU A 73 14.87 3.10 -2.66
CA LEU A 73 14.90 1.68 -2.27
C LEU A 73 13.62 1.28 -1.55
N GLU A 74 13.03 2.14 -0.72
CA GLU A 74 11.69 1.97 -0.11
C GLU A 74 10.66 1.75 -1.22
N TRP A 75 10.64 2.63 -2.24
CA TRP A 75 9.70 2.54 -3.35
C TRP A 75 9.86 1.23 -4.16
N GLU A 76 11.09 0.84 -4.49
CA GLU A 76 11.35 -0.43 -5.18
C GLU A 76 11.01 -1.65 -4.28
N GLY A 77 11.33 -1.54 -2.99
CA GLY A 77 11.14 -2.56 -1.97
C GLY A 77 9.69 -2.86 -1.62
N ASP A 78 8.82 -1.84 -1.52
CA ASP A 78 7.37 -2.01 -1.31
C ASP A 78 6.76 -2.88 -2.42
N SER A 79 7.11 -2.58 -3.67
CA SER A 79 6.64 -3.36 -4.84
C SER A 79 7.13 -4.81 -4.79
N ALA A 80 8.42 -5.02 -4.50
CA ALA A 80 9.01 -6.35 -4.40
C ALA A 80 8.40 -7.16 -3.24
N LEU A 81 8.29 -6.56 -2.06
CA LEU A 81 7.70 -7.18 -0.87
C LEU A 81 6.24 -7.54 -1.10
N SER A 82 5.45 -6.60 -1.63
CA SER A 82 4.03 -6.80 -1.93
C SER A 82 3.82 -7.97 -2.90
N TRP A 83 4.65 -8.09 -3.94
CA TRP A 83 4.57 -9.20 -4.89
C TRP A 83 4.99 -10.54 -4.27
N LEU A 84 6.10 -10.59 -3.55
CA LEU A 84 6.59 -11.82 -2.90
C LEU A 84 5.60 -12.34 -1.86
N VAL A 85 5.09 -11.47 -1.00
CA VAL A 85 4.07 -11.82 0.00
C VAL A 85 2.78 -12.27 -0.69
N SER A 86 2.34 -11.60 -1.77
CA SER A 86 1.19 -12.05 -2.55
C SER A 86 1.35 -13.47 -3.10
N ARG A 87 2.51 -13.78 -3.69
CA ARG A 87 2.79 -15.13 -4.21
C ARG A 87 2.75 -16.17 -3.10
N GLU A 88 3.36 -15.87 -1.97
CA GLU A 88 3.46 -16.80 -0.85
C GLU A 88 2.09 -17.03 -0.18
N LEU A 89 1.30 -15.99 0.03
CA LEU A 89 -0.07 -16.12 0.55
C LEU A 89 -0.97 -16.93 -0.41
N ALA A 90 -0.89 -16.69 -1.72
CA ALA A 90 -1.64 -17.45 -2.71
C ALA A 90 -1.25 -18.94 -2.71
N ARG A 91 0.05 -19.23 -2.49
CA ARG A 91 0.56 -20.60 -2.37
C ARG A 91 0.06 -21.28 -1.08
N GLN A 92 0.09 -20.59 0.05
CA GLN A 92 -0.33 -21.13 1.34
C GLN A 92 -1.85 -21.31 1.46
N PHE A 93 -2.62 -20.40 0.85
CA PHE A 93 -4.09 -20.37 0.94
C PHE A 93 -4.75 -20.50 -0.45
N PRO A 94 -4.62 -21.65 -1.13
CA PRO A 94 -5.09 -21.82 -2.53
C PRO A 94 -6.60 -21.70 -2.72
N THR A 95 -7.38 -21.69 -1.63
CA THR A 95 -8.85 -21.57 -1.67
C THR A 95 -9.36 -20.19 -1.23
N ALA A 96 -8.46 -19.27 -0.89
CA ALA A 96 -8.78 -17.89 -0.54
C ALA A 96 -9.12 -17.08 -1.81
N THR A 97 -10.04 -16.13 -1.68
CA THR A 97 -10.38 -15.22 -2.79
C THR A 97 -9.34 -14.11 -2.90
N SER A 98 -9.37 -13.36 -4.02
CA SER A 98 -8.49 -12.19 -4.19
C SER A 98 -8.70 -11.13 -3.10
N GLY A 99 -9.93 -10.97 -2.60
CA GLY A 99 -10.25 -10.10 -1.47
C GLY A 99 -9.61 -10.60 -0.17
N ASP A 100 -9.78 -11.89 0.14
CA ASP A 100 -9.17 -12.53 1.32
C ASP A 100 -7.64 -12.36 1.31
N LEU A 101 -6.99 -12.68 0.18
CA LEU A 101 -5.54 -12.54 0.00
C LEU A 101 -5.06 -11.09 0.12
N SER A 102 -5.86 -10.13 -0.36
CA SER A 102 -5.55 -8.71 -0.23
C SER A 102 -5.60 -8.25 1.23
N SER A 103 -6.60 -8.70 2.00
CA SER A 103 -6.71 -8.41 3.43
C SER A 103 -5.56 -9.03 4.23
N LEU A 104 -5.21 -10.29 3.96
CA LEU A 104 -4.05 -10.95 4.59
C LEU A 104 -2.75 -10.21 4.27
N ARG A 105 -2.53 -9.87 2.99
CA ARG A 105 -1.34 -9.10 2.58
C ARG A 105 -1.26 -7.77 3.32
N GLN A 106 -2.35 -7.01 3.38
CA GLN A 106 -2.38 -5.73 4.10
C GLN A 106 -1.97 -5.89 5.57
N GLY A 107 -2.34 -6.99 6.23
CA GLY A 107 -1.87 -7.29 7.57
C GLY A 107 -0.35 -7.51 7.64
N VAL A 108 0.22 -8.25 6.69
CA VAL A 108 1.65 -8.58 6.64
C VAL A 108 2.50 -7.36 6.28
N VAL A 109 2.11 -6.58 5.26
CA VAL A 109 2.93 -5.48 4.72
C VAL A 109 2.58 -4.11 5.31
N SER A 110 1.78 -4.05 6.38
CA SER A 110 1.44 -2.77 7.01
C SER A 110 2.64 -2.13 7.70
N ASN A 111 2.66 -0.79 7.79
CA ASN A 111 3.67 -0.07 8.58
C ASN A 111 3.75 -0.55 10.03
N ARG A 112 2.63 -1.01 10.60
CA ARG A 112 2.61 -1.59 11.96
C ARG A 112 3.46 -2.86 12.00
N THR A 113 3.26 -3.78 11.07
CA THR A 113 4.03 -5.02 10.99
C THR A 113 5.49 -4.77 10.65
N LEU A 114 5.75 -4.01 9.58
CA LEU A 114 7.12 -3.79 9.10
C LEU A 114 7.97 -3.01 10.09
N SER A 115 7.41 -2.05 10.83
CA SER A 115 8.15 -1.33 11.89
C SER A 115 8.57 -2.22 13.04
N HIS A 116 7.70 -3.16 13.47
CA HIS A 116 8.01 -4.12 14.52
C HIS A 116 9.06 -5.15 14.05
N LEU A 117 8.97 -5.60 12.80
CA LEU A 117 10.02 -6.45 12.20
C LEU A 117 11.36 -5.70 12.14
N ALA A 118 11.39 -4.48 11.61
CA ALA A 118 12.59 -3.64 11.57
C ALA A 118 13.24 -3.50 12.95
N TRP A 119 12.43 -3.20 13.97
CA TRP A 119 12.88 -3.09 15.34
C TRP A 119 13.48 -4.40 15.85
N THR A 120 12.81 -5.51 15.59
CA THR A 120 13.25 -6.87 15.97
C THR A 120 14.57 -7.24 15.29
N TYR A 121 14.84 -6.77 14.07
CA TYR A 121 16.14 -6.93 13.41
C TYR A 121 17.18 -5.86 13.80
N GLY A 122 16.92 -5.02 14.81
CA GLY A 122 17.87 -4.06 15.33
C GLY A 122 17.97 -2.73 14.55
N PHE A 123 17.02 -2.43 13.67
CA PHE A 123 17.10 -1.22 12.81
C PHE A 123 17.09 0.07 13.65
N GLY A 124 16.54 0.03 14.86
CA GLY A 124 16.57 1.14 15.83
C GLY A 124 17.98 1.67 16.11
N GLY A 125 19.01 0.81 16.09
CA GLY A 125 20.41 1.23 16.27
C GLY A 125 21.18 1.44 14.97
N MET A 126 20.69 0.92 13.84
CA MET A 126 21.39 0.96 12.55
C MET A 126 20.95 2.13 11.66
N LEU A 127 19.69 2.56 11.77
CA LEU A 127 19.10 3.57 10.89
C LEU A 127 19.68 4.96 11.18
N LYS A 128 20.32 5.57 10.19
CA LYS A 128 20.78 6.97 10.25
C LYS A 128 19.60 7.89 10.00
N HIS A 129 19.16 8.60 11.03
CA HIS A 129 18.17 9.68 10.96
C HIS A 129 18.58 10.82 11.91
N LYS A 130 18.06 12.04 11.73
CA LYS A 130 18.35 13.13 12.69
C LYS A 130 17.74 12.79 14.05
N THR A 131 18.52 12.96 15.11
CA THR A 131 18.18 12.65 16.51
C THR A 131 17.16 13.62 17.11
N ASN A 132 16.77 14.69 16.40
CA ASN A 132 15.63 15.55 16.74
C ASN A 132 14.27 14.85 16.54
N LEU A 133 14.22 13.52 16.70
CA LEU A 133 13.01 12.77 16.99
C LEU A 133 12.80 12.79 18.52
N GLY A 134 12.71 13.98 19.11
CA GLY A 134 12.34 14.10 20.52
C GLY A 134 11.02 13.37 20.82
N PRO A 135 10.67 13.18 22.10
CA PRO A 135 9.42 12.53 22.53
C PRO A 135 8.13 13.13 21.91
N ASP A 136 8.24 14.31 21.27
CA ASP A 136 7.14 15.07 20.66
C ASP A 136 6.78 14.67 19.22
N ARG A 137 7.56 13.82 18.51
CA ARG A 137 7.09 13.32 17.20
C ARG A 137 6.04 12.23 17.41
N PRO A 138 4.89 12.28 16.70
CA PRO A 138 3.87 11.26 16.84
C PRO A 138 4.44 9.85 16.59
N ALA A 139 4.10 8.90 17.47
CA ALA A 139 4.56 7.50 17.39
C ALA A 139 4.39 6.88 15.99
N ILE A 140 3.31 7.27 15.30
CA ILE A 140 2.99 6.85 13.93
C ILE A 140 4.04 7.28 12.89
N VAL A 141 4.70 8.42 13.09
CA VAL A 141 5.78 8.88 12.20
C VAL A 141 7.03 8.03 12.41
N HIS A 142 7.35 7.70 13.66
CA HIS A 142 8.48 6.81 13.96
C HIS A 142 8.24 5.40 13.41
N GLN A 143 7.02 4.86 13.55
CA GLN A 143 6.64 3.59 12.92
C GLN A 143 6.81 3.64 11.40
N LYS A 144 6.33 4.70 10.74
CA LYS A 144 6.51 4.84 9.29
C LYS A 144 8.00 4.79 8.92
N ILE A 145 8.84 5.59 9.56
CA ILE A 145 10.29 5.64 9.27
C ILE A 145 10.95 4.25 9.38
N MET A 146 10.56 3.45 10.39
CA MET A 146 11.09 2.09 10.58
C MET A 146 10.56 1.10 9.54
N ALA A 147 9.28 1.21 9.17
CA ALA A 147 8.70 0.42 8.09
C ALA A 147 9.39 0.71 6.75
N ASP A 148 9.53 2.00 6.40
CA ASP A 148 10.20 2.46 5.18
C ASP A 148 11.65 1.94 5.10
N ALA A 149 12.35 1.89 6.24
CA ALA A 149 13.70 1.35 6.30
C ALA A 149 13.75 -0.16 6.05
N PHE A 150 12.76 -0.91 6.54
CA PHE A 150 12.65 -2.35 6.27
C PHE A 150 12.37 -2.61 4.79
N GLU A 151 11.44 -1.88 4.18
CA GLU A 151 11.16 -1.94 2.75
C GLU A 151 12.41 -1.58 1.94
N ALA A 152 13.11 -0.51 2.30
CA ALA A 152 14.34 -0.11 1.64
C ALA A 152 15.45 -1.16 1.73
N TYR A 153 15.55 -1.87 2.86
CA TYR A 153 16.50 -2.98 3.00
C TYR A 153 16.16 -4.12 2.03
N LEU A 154 14.88 -4.51 1.95
CA LEU A 154 14.45 -5.53 1.00
C LEU A 154 14.58 -5.06 -0.45
N GLY A 155 14.35 -3.78 -0.74
CA GLY A 155 14.60 -3.16 -2.04
C GLY A 155 16.08 -3.22 -2.45
N ALA A 156 16.98 -3.00 -1.50
CA ALA A 156 18.42 -3.21 -1.69
C ALA A 156 18.80 -4.69 -1.91
N ALA A 157 18.03 -5.64 -1.39
CA ALA A 157 18.22 -7.06 -1.68
C ALA A 157 17.57 -7.51 -3.00
N SER A 158 16.59 -6.74 -3.52
CA SER A 158 15.82 -7.08 -4.74
C SER A 158 16.22 -6.26 -5.98
N THR A 159 17.18 -5.35 -5.88
CA THR A 159 17.63 -4.50 -6.99
C THR A 159 18.06 -5.32 -8.21
N VAL A 160 17.99 -4.72 -9.40
CA VAL A 160 18.54 -5.29 -10.65
C VAL A 160 20.03 -5.67 -10.53
N ARG A 161 20.77 -5.01 -9.64
CA ARG A 161 22.18 -5.33 -9.36
C ARG A 161 22.37 -6.56 -8.46
N ALA A 162 21.30 -7.09 -7.88
CA ALA A 162 21.35 -8.24 -6.98
C ALA A 162 21.71 -9.51 -7.74
N SER A 163 22.47 -10.39 -7.08
CA SER A 163 22.80 -11.69 -7.64
C SER A 163 21.55 -12.60 -7.67
N GLN A 164 21.54 -13.59 -8.56
CA GLN A 164 20.49 -14.62 -8.53
C GLN A 164 20.41 -15.35 -7.17
N GLY A 165 21.55 -15.50 -6.48
CA GLY A 165 21.58 -16.06 -5.12
C GLY A 165 20.81 -15.19 -4.14
N THR A 166 21.08 -13.89 -4.14
CA THR A 166 20.40 -12.91 -3.26
C THR A 166 18.88 -12.90 -3.48
N LEU A 167 18.42 -13.00 -4.73
CA LEU A 167 16.99 -13.06 -5.03
C LEU A 167 16.34 -14.35 -4.48
N ARG A 168 17.03 -15.49 -4.59
CA ARG A 168 16.56 -16.76 -3.98
C ARG A 168 16.55 -16.68 -2.46
N ASP A 169 17.55 -16.05 -1.86
CA ASP A 169 17.62 -15.84 -0.42
C ASP A 169 16.46 -14.94 0.06
N LEU A 170 16.12 -13.91 -0.71
CA LEU A 170 14.95 -13.06 -0.44
C LEU A 170 13.63 -13.82 -0.57
N GLU A 171 13.45 -14.65 -1.61
CA GLU A 171 12.27 -15.52 -1.72
C GLU A 171 12.17 -16.49 -0.53
N THR A 172 13.29 -17.11 -0.15
CA THR A 172 13.38 -18.02 1.01
C THR A 172 13.09 -17.30 2.32
N PHE A 173 13.58 -16.07 2.47
CA PHE A 173 13.31 -15.21 3.61
C PHE A 173 11.80 -14.97 3.77
N ILE A 174 11.11 -14.56 2.70
CA ILE A 174 9.65 -14.30 2.76
C ILE A 174 8.87 -15.60 3.05
N GLN A 175 9.25 -16.72 2.44
CA GLN A 175 8.63 -18.02 2.71
C GLN A 175 8.73 -18.41 4.19
N ARG A 176 9.92 -18.29 4.78
CA ARG A 176 10.15 -18.61 6.20
C ARG A 176 9.48 -17.61 7.15
N MET A 177 9.47 -16.32 6.79
CA MET A 177 8.82 -15.28 7.56
C MET A 177 7.30 -15.52 7.66
N LEU A 178 6.70 -16.08 6.60
CA LEU A 178 5.27 -16.43 6.56
C LEU A 178 4.99 -17.88 6.94
N ASP A 179 5.97 -18.64 7.43
CA ASP A 179 5.72 -19.97 7.95
C ASP A 179 4.78 -19.88 9.18
N PRO A 180 3.76 -20.75 9.32
CA PRO A 180 2.86 -20.74 10.48
C PRO A 180 3.57 -20.87 11.83
N ALA A 181 4.77 -21.46 11.88
CA ALA A 181 5.59 -21.48 13.09
C ALA A 181 6.24 -20.13 13.41
N CYS A 182 6.34 -19.21 12.43
CA CYS A 182 6.92 -17.88 12.57
C CYS A 182 5.84 -16.80 12.79
N VAL A 183 4.70 -16.87 12.09
CA VAL A 183 3.65 -15.85 12.15
C VAL A 183 2.35 -16.41 12.77
N GLU A 184 2.06 -15.98 13.99
CA GLU A 184 0.85 -16.37 14.72
C GLU A 184 -0.37 -15.55 14.26
N GLY A 185 -1.52 -16.22 14.16
CA GLY A 185 -2.79 -15.60 13.78
C GLY A 185 -3.04 -15.51 12.27
N LEU A 186 -2.04 -15.78 11.42
CA LEU A 186 -2.20 -15.68 9.96
C LEU A 186 -3.16 -16.75 9.43
N VAL A 187 -3.01 -18.00 9.88
CA VAL A 187 -3.84 -19.13 9.46
C VAL A 187 -5.28 -18.97 9.98
N GLU A 188 -5.41 -18.55 11.24
CA GLU A 188 -6.69 -18.26 11.87
C GLU A 188 -7.41 -17.14 11.14
N ALA A 189 -6.72 -16.05 10.80
CA ALA A 189 -7.31 -14.95 10.03
C ALA A 189 -7.78 -15.40 8.64
N ALA A 190 -7.01 -16.25 7.94
CA ALA A 190 -7.42 -16.82 6.66
C ALA A 190 -8.68 -17.69 6.81
N ALA A 191 -8.74 -18.51 7.86
CA ALA A 191 -9.92 -19.32 8.17
C ALA A 191 -11.14 -18.46 8.53
N SER A 192 -10.95 -17.40 9.32
CA SER A 192 -12.01 -16.46 9.70
C SER A 192 -12.56 -15.70 8.49
N LEU A 193 -11.70 -15.22 7.59
CA LEU A 193 -12.12 -14.57 6.34
C LEU A 193 -12.98 -15.52 5.49
N ARG A 194 -12.53 -16.77 5.33
CA ARG A 194 -13.28 -17.80 4.62
C ARG A 194 -14.63 -18.08 5.30
N ALA A 195 -14.64 -18.26 6.62
CA ALA A 195 -15.86 -18.54 7.38
C ALA A 195 -16.86 -17.39 7.24
N HIS A 196 -16.40 -16.15 7.39
CA HIS A 196 -17.23 -14.96 7.22
C HIS A 196 -17.82 -14.87 5.80
N ARG A 197 -17.02 -15.13 4.77
CA ARG A 197 -17.47 -15.15 3.37
C ARG A 197 -18.53 -16.23 3.08
N LEU A 198 -18.51 -17.35 3.79
CA LEU A 198 -19.45 -18.47 3.59
C LEU A 198 -20.72 -18.36 4.44
N GLN A 199 -20.89 -17.30 5.23
CA GLN A 199 -22.12 -17.09 6.00
C GLN A 199 -23.31 -16.83 5.06
N PRO A 200 -24.49 -17.46 5.30
CA PRO A 200 -25.67 -17.32 4.44
C PRO A 200 -26.15 -15.87 4.27
N ASP A 201 -26.00 -15.07 5.33
CA ASP A 201 -26.39 -13.66 5.39
C ASP A 201 -25.19 -12.73 5.16
N ASN A 202 -24.09 -13.20 4.56
CA ASN A 202 -23.08 -12.29 4.06
C ASN A 202 -23.52 -11.86 2.65
N PRO A 203 -24.14 -10.68 2.48
CA PRO A 203 -24.42 -10.19 1.15
C PRO A 203 -23.07 -9.96 0.49
N VAL A 204 -22.62 -10.93 -0.31
CA VAL A 204 -21.73 -10.62 -1.42
C VAL A 204 -22.46 -9.49 -2.13
N PRO A 205 -21.90 -8.28 -2.20
CA PRO A 205 -22.52 -7.24 -3.01
C PRO A 205 -22.49 -7.82 -4.41
N LEU A 206 -23.61 -8.41 -4.84
CA LEU A 206 -23.89 -8.55 -6.24
C LEU A 206 -23.69 -7.14 -6.72
N VAL A 207 -22.67 -6.93 -7.55
CA VAL A 207 -22.61 -5.74 -8.39
C VAL A 207 -23.94 -5.80 -9.13
N GLN A 208 -24.94 -5.12 -8.57
CA GLN A 208 -26.26 -5.08 -9.16
C GLN A 208 -26.01 -4.38 -10.47
N GLN A 209 -25.99 -5.15 -11.56
CA GLN A 209 -26.23 -4.56 -12.86
C GLN A 209 -27.53 -3.79 -12.68
N PRO A 210 -27.53 -2.45 -12.84
CA PRO A 210 -28.69 -1.66 -12.50
C PRO A 210 -29.86 -2.18 -13.35
N ARG A 211 -30.83 -2.84 -12.69
CA ARG A 211 -32.12 -3.16 -13.28
C ARG A 211 -32.81 -1.83 -13.52
N ARG A 212 -32.69 -1.30 -14.74
CA ARG A 212 -33.46 -0.14 -15.18
C ARG A 212 -34.93 -0.54 -15.23
N SER A 213 -35.72 -0.14 -14.23
CA SER A 213 -37.12 0.16 -14.48
C SER A 213 -37.15 1.42 -15.36
N LEU A 214 -37.62 1.26 -16.59
CA LEU A 214 -37.91 2.36 -17.49
C LEU A 214 -39.13 3.13 -16.97
N GLN A 215 -38.92 4.04 -16.02
CA GLN A 215 -39.89 5.10 -15.74
C GLN A 215 -39.36 6.38 -16.41
N ARG A 216 -39.98 6.73 -17.53
CA ARG A 216 -39.74 7.97 -18.26
C ARG A 216 -40.48 9.09 -17.54
N ASP A 217 -39.83 9.72 -16.58
CA ASP A 217 -40.26 11.04 -16.11
C ASP A 217 -39.44 12.10 -16.85
N THR A 218 -40.08 12.71 -17.84
CA THR A 218 -39.60 13.90 -18.54
C THR A 218 -39.63 15.11 -17.61
N LEU A 219 -38.48 15.74 -17.39
CA LEU A 219 -38.37 17.08 -16.79
C LEU A 219 -37.98 18.13 -17.84
N PRO A 220 -38.44 19.39 -17.68
CA PRO A 220 -38.48 20.37 -18.76
C PRO A 220 -37.10 20.98 -19.04
N ALA A 221 -36.90 21.29 -20.32
CA ALA A 221 -35.71 21.93 -20.85
C ALA A 221 -35.74 23.44 -20.54
N SER A 222 -34.87 23.89 -19.64
CA SER A 222 -34.47 25.31 -19.60
C SER A 222 -33.13 25.50 -18.90
N SER A 223 -32.07 25.58 -19.71
CA SER A 223 -30.85 26.41 -19.59
C SER A 223 -29.67 25.68 -20.24
N LEU A 224 -29.73 25.60 -21.57
CA LEU A 224 -28.56 25.30 -22.40
C LEU A 224 -27.65 26.54 -22.40
N ARG A 225 -26.47 26.41 -21.82
CA ARG A 225 -25.27 27.17 -22.20
C ARG A 225 -24.17 26.16 -22.52
N ASP A 226 -23.47 26.44 -23.61
CA ASP A 226 -22.42 25.68 -24.31
C ASP A 226 -22.09 24.27 -23.80
N GLY A 227 -22.48 23.29 -24.62
CA GLY A 227 -22.31 21.87 -24.36
C GLY A 227 -20.86 21.42 -24.53
N THR A 228 -20.06 21.55 -23.48
CA THR A 228 -18.87 20.71 -23.20
C THR A 228 -18.39 20.79 -21.74
N ASP A 229 -18.96 21.66 -20.89
CA ASP A 229 -18.46 21.84 -19.52
C ASP A 229 -18.64 20.59 -18.64
N ILE A 230 -17.51 19.97 -18.29
CA ILE A 230 -17.42 18.96 -17.23
C ILE A 230 -17.30 19.70 -15.90
N GLY A 231 -18.25 19.50 -15.00
CA GLY A 231 -18.35 20.21 -13.73
C GLY A 231 -18.55 19.29 -12.54
N TRP A 232 -18.31 19.83 -11.34
CA TRP A 232 -18.56 19.13 -10.07
C TRP A 232 -19.62 19.87 -9.26
N VAL A 233 -20.54 19.11 -8.67
CA VAL A 233 -21.45 19.60 -7.61
C VAL A 233 -21.15 18.81 -6.35
N GLU A 234 -20.73 19.49 -5.28
CA GLU A 234 -20.23 18.85 -4.07
C GLU A 234 -20.99 19.32 -2.83
N ASN A 235 -21.39 18.39 -1.99
CA ASN A 235 -22.11 18.68 -0.75
C ASN A 235 -21.46 17.97 0.44
N SER A 236 -21.30 18.70 1.55
CA SER A 236 -20.88 18.11 2.83
C SER A 236 -22.09 17.56 3.57
N LEU A 237 -22.07 16.28 3.91
CA LEU A 237 -23.14 15.53 4.57
C LEU A 237 -22.72 15.12 5.98
N GLY A 238 -22.28 16.10 6.80
CA GLY A 238 -22.05 15.90 8.24
C GLY A 238 -21.10 14.74 8.59
N GLY A 239 -19.95 14.66 7.91
CA GLY A 239 -18.97 13.57 8.08
C GLY A 239 -18.75 12.72 6.82
N ARG A 240 -19.54 12.96 5.77
CA ARG A 240 -19.34 12.41 4.42
C ARG A 240 -19.38 13.53 3.38
N TRP A 241 -18.92 13.23 2.19
CA TRP A 241 -18.92 14.11 1.03
C TRP A 241 -19.68 13.45 -0.10
N SER A 242 -20.61 14.17 -0.70
CA SER A 242 -21.24 13.82 -1.96
C SER A 242 -20.56 14.61 -3.07
N ALA A 243 -20.09 13.91 -4.11
CA ALA A 243 -19.54 14.52 -5.32
C ALA A 243 -20.36 14.04 -6.52
N THR A 244 -20.90 14.99 -7.27
CA THR A 244 -21.66 14.75 -8.49
C THR A 244 -20.88 15.28 -9.68
N LEU A 245 -20.49 14.38 -10.59
CA LEU A 245 -19.90 14.77 -11.86
C LEU A 245 -21.02 15.12 -12.83
N SER A 246 -20.99 16.33 -13.39
CA SER A 246 -21.93 16.79 -14.40
C SER A 246 -21.23 17.06 -15.73
N VAL A 247 -21.95 16.86 -16.83
CA VAL A 247 -21.49 17.21 -18.19
C VAL A 247 -22.58 18.05 -18.84
N ALA A 248 -22.24 19.26 -19.29
CA ALA A 248 -23.18 20.24 -19.81
C ALA A 248 -24.37 20.46 -18.84
N GLY A 249 -24.05 20.58 -17.54
CA GLY A 249 -25.03 20.75 -16.46
C GLY A 249 -25.86 19.50 -16.12
N ARG A 250 -25.69 18.38 -16.83
CA ARG A 250 -26.41 17.13 -16.55
C ARG A 250 -25.62 16.25 -15.59
N PRO A 251 -26.18 15.86 -14.42
CA PRO A 251 -25.49 14.95 -13.51
C PRO A 251 -25.35 13.56 -14.14
N ILE A 252 -24.12 13.06 -14.24
CA ILE A 252 -23.78 11.75 -14.82
C ILE A 252 -23.69 10.68 -13.74
N VAL A 253 -23.10 11.04 -12.60
CA VAL A 253 -22.96 10.17 -11.44
C VAL A 253 -22.81 11.01 -10.17
N THR A 254 -23.44 10.56 -9.10
CA THR A 254 -23.27 11.09 -7.74
C THR A 254 -22.71 9.99 -6.87
N VAL A 255 -21.66 10.29 -6.11
CA VAL A 255 -21.02 9.35 -5.20
C VAL A 255 -20.83 9.97 -3.85
N GLU A 256 -21.11 9.20 -2.80
CA GLU A 256 -20.82 9.58 -1.42
C GLU A 256 -19.62 8.82 -0.87
N ALA A 257 -18.68 9.53 -0.26
CA ALA A 257 -17.53 8.94 0.40
C ALA A 257 -17.18 9.69 1.69
N PRO A 258 -16.40 9.10 2.62
CA PRO A 258 -15.95 9.80 3.82
C PRO A 258 -15.12 11.06 3.52
N LYS A 259 -14.40 11.10 2.38
CA LYS A 259 -13.55 12.21 1.96
C LYS A 259 -13.96 12.74 0.58
N ARG A 260 -13.85 14.05 0.37
CA ARG A 260 -14.13 14.74 -0.90
C ARG A 260 -13.41 14.11 -2.10
N LEU A 261 -12.10 13.94 -2.00
CA LEU A 261 -11.27 13.39 -3.08
C LEU A 261 -11.67 11.94 -3.42
N GLU A 262 -12.04 11.16 -2.42
CA GLU A 262 -12.49 9.78 -2.63
C GLU A 262 -13.84 9.73 -3.36
N ALA A 263 -14.77 10.64 -3.05
CA ALA A 263 -16.04 10.76 -3.74
C ALA A 263 -15.82 11.13 -5.22
N GLN A 264 -14.92 12.08 -5.49
CA GLN A 264 -14.55 12.47 -6.86
C GLN A 264 -13.90 11.30 -7.64
N GLN A 265 -12.91 10.63 -7.05
CA GLN A 265 -12.19 9.55 -7.73
C GLN A 265 -13.11 8.36 -8.05
N ARG A 266 -14.02 8.02 -7.13
CA ARG A 266 -15.05 7.00 -7.37
C ARG A 266 -16.01 7.42 -8.48
N ALA A 267 -16.44 8.68 -8.50
CA ALA A 267 -17.30 9.21 -9.55
C ALA A 267 -16.63 9.11 -10.93
N VAL A 268 -15.37 9.53 -11.06
CA VAL A 268 -14.60 9.42 -12.31
C VAL A 268 -14.47 7.96 -12.75
N ASN A 269 -14.08 7.05 -11.84
CA ASN A 269 -13.92 5.63 -12.16
C ASN A 269 -15.22 4.99 -12.66
N ILE A 270 -16.37 5.37 -12.11
CA ILE A 270 -17.67 4.89 -12.58
C ILE A 270 -17.94 5.36 -14.01
N VAL A 271 -17.66 6.63 -14.32
CA VAL A 271 -17.86 7.17 -15.68
C VAL A 271 -16.89 6.52 -16.66
N LEU A 272 -15.60 6.41 -16.33
CA LEU A 272 -14.61 5.73 -17.17
C LEU A 272 -15.00 4.28 -17.46
N ASN A 273 -15.42 3.51 -16.45
CA ASN A 273 -15.86 2.14 -16.66
C ASN A 273 -17.08 2.05 -17.59
N ARG A 274 -18.02 3.00 -17.49
CA ARG A 274 -19.17 3.08 -18.40
C ARG A 274 -18.72 3.40 -19.83
N LEU A 275 -17.83 4.38 -20.01
CA LEU A 275 -17.31 4.75 -21.33
C LEU A 275 -16.55 3.59 -21.99
N LEU A 276 -15.67 2.93 -21.22
CA LEU A 276 -14.85 1.82 -21.70
C LEU A 276 -15.65 0.54 -21.98
N SER A 277 -16.87 0.40 -21.43
CA SER A 277 -17.77 -0.70 -21.74
C SER A 277 -18.40 -0.62 -23.14
N HIS A 278 -18.34 0.55 -23.79
CA HIS A 278 -18.85 0.75 -25.14
C HIS A 278 -17.69 0.68 -26.15
N SER A 279 -17.72 -0.32 -27.04
CA SER A 279 -16.60 -0.63 -27.95
C SER A 279 -16.15 0.54 -28.82
N GLN A 280 -17.10 1.33 -29.34
CA GLN A 280 -16.80 2.53 -30.14
C GLN A 280 -16.14 3.65 -29.32
N ILE A 281 -16.56 3.87 -28.07
CA ILE A 281 -16.00 4.93 -27.22
C ILE A 281 -14.62 4.52 -26.73
N ARG A 282 -14.45 3.25 -26.37
CA ARG A 282 -13.15 2.67 -26.00
C ARG A 282 -12.11 2.86 -27.11
N ALA A 283 -12.49 2.69 -28.38
CA ALA A 283 -11.59 2.93 -29.51
C ALA A 283 -11.12 4.39 -29.56
N VAL A 284 -12.05 5.35 -29.48
CA VAL A 284 -11.74 6.80 -29.50
C VAL A 284 -10.87 7.21 -28.31
N VAL A 285 -11.14 6.69 -27.11
CA VAL A 285 -10.33 7.00 -25.91
C VAL A 285 -8.92 6.41 -26.02
N LEU A 286 -8.77 5.20 -26.56
CA LEU A 286 -7.45 4.59 -26.78
C LEU A 286 -6.64 5.32 -27.84
N GLU A 287 -7.30 5.82 -28.90
CA GLU A 287 -6.69 6.63 -29.95
C GLU A 287 -6.20 7.98 -29.41
N ALA A 288 -7.05 8.68 -28.63
CA ALA A 288 -6.67 9.94 -27.98
C ALA A 288 -5.52 9.79 -26.95
N LEU A 289 -5.41 8.65 -26.28
CA LEU A 289 -4.30 8.35 -25.35
C LEU A 289 -2.99 7.98 -26.06
N GLN A 290 -3.02 7.65 -27.35
CA GLN A 290 -1.82 7.41 -28.15
C GLN A 290 -1.25 8.70 -28.75
N GLU A 291 -2.07 9.75 -28.85
CA GLU A 291 -1.68 11.08 -29.36
C GLU A 291 -1.24 12.07 -28.25
N ALA A 292 -1.39 11.71 -26.97
CA ALA A 292 -1.02 12.50 -25.80
C ALA A 292 0.29 12.02 -25.15
#